data_AF-A0A9P6CDQ9-F1
#
_entry.id   AF-A0A9P6CDQ9-F1
#
_cell.length_a   1.000
_cell.length_b   1.000
_cell.length_c   1.000
_cell.angle_alpha   90.00
_cell.angle_beta   90.00
_cell.angle_gamma   90.00
#
_symmetry.space_group_name_H-M   'P 1'
#
loop_
_entity.id
_entity.type
_entity.pdbx_description
1 polymer ?
#
loop_
_entity_poly.entity_id
_entity_poly.type
_entity_poly.pdbx_seq_one_letter_code
_entity_poly.pdbx_strand_id
1 'polypeptide(L)'
;MSSVSENLSSGSLLRRPSLPHIRREQYVYTYHLLAGATPLQFLISVEPHAGKPAPGKYTFRLSLRVNGIERTLCEPIELKLSIDPRQLEFIVFVFPGKTSIPVGSLYSLRVWLRVNGADHRVFGDDELWVGKDLDFNSIADASFFRLKNVDSKTQIYHGFCGRALVTFIVRWNRMGNDFYRYSLDYELNGVSGNLFDDLKLRIDGDPRTTTFLIYSVPINSQPAGASHRLRIWLKSLVNLGNIDPSTAVSLPFNDSYIYQRIWKTDSFKVGARLDFNSLGNKMIMGFSSGGPQTIIRSSPPPDPPLRSPYQEKARIGYQ
;
A
#
# COMPACT_ATOMS: atom_id res chain seq x y z
N MET A 1 -17.90 32.85 -72.84
CA MET A 1 -18.49 33.26 -71.54
C MET A 1 -19.42 32.15 -71.07
N SER A 2 -19.35 31.82 -69.78
CA SER A 2 -20.24 30.92 -69.02
C SER A 2 -19.92 29.41 -68.98
N SER A 3 -19.32 28.98 -67.86
CA SER A 3 -19.53 27.67 -67.20
C SER A 3 -19.10 27.85 -65.72
N VAL A 4 -20.03 28.05 -64.77
CA VAL A 4 -20.77 27.04 -63.98
C VAL A 4 -19.80 26.14 -63.19
N SER A 5 -19.49 26.47 -61.93
CA SER A 5 -20.10 26.01 -60.67
C SER A 5 -19.64 24.62 -60.21
N GLU A 6 -18.93 24.55 -59.08
CA GLU A 6 -19.15 23.51 -58.06
C GLU A 6 -18.52 23.95 -56.71
N ASN A 7 -19.38 24.45 -55.82
CA ASN A 7 -19.10 24.65 -54.40
C ASN A 7 -19.58 23.39 -53.67
N LEU A 8 -18.66 22.61 -53.11
CA LEU A 8 -18.99 21.52 -52.19
C LEU A 8 -19.01 22.04 -50.75
N SER A 9 -20.22 22.09 -50.21
CA SER A 9 -20.52 22.34 -48.81
C SER A 9 -20.67 21.02 -48.03
N SER A 10 -20.56 21.16 -46.71
CA SER A 10 -21.13 20.32 -45.66
C SER A 10 -20.41 19.03 -45.24
N GLY A 11 -19.72 19.16 -44.11
CA GLY A 11 -19.38 18.06 -43.21
C GLY A 11 -19.34 18.61 -41.77
N SER A 12 -20.46 19.16 -41.29
CA SER A 12 -20.56 19.64 -39.91
C SER A 12 -20.52 18.43 -38.97
N LEU A 13 -19.36 18.15 -38.40
CA LEU A 13 -19.21 17.22 -37.30
C LEU A 13 -19.98 17.77 -36.10
N LEU A 14 -21.18 17.22 -35.87
CA LEU A 14 -21.92 17.40 -34.63
C LEU A 14 -21.06 16.85 -33.49
N ARG A 15 -20.30 17.74 -32.84
CA ARG A 15 -19.70 17.52 -31.53
C ARG A 15 -20.82 17.07 -30.60
N ARG A 16 -20.83 15.79 -30.23
CA ARG A 16 -21.59 15.32 -29.07
C ARG A 16 -21.20 16.21 -27.88
N PRO A 17 -22.16 16.83 -27.17
CA PRO A 17 -21.87 17.47 -25.90
C PRO A 17 -21.24 16.42 -25.00
N SER A 18 -20.01 16.66 -24.53
CA SER A 18 -19.45 15.88 -23.44
C SER A 18 -20.40 16.01 -22.27
N LEU A 19 -21.00 14.89 -21.83
CA LEU A 19 -21.78 14.82 -20.59
C LEU A 19 -21.00 15.58 -19.52
N PRO A 20 -21.64 16.51 -18.77
CA PRO A 20 -20.95 17.24 -17.73
C PRO A 20 -20.35 16.20 -16.79
N HIS A 21 -19.02 16.24 -16.65
CA HIS A 21 -18.32 15.42 -15.68
C HIS A 21 -18.97 15.75 -14.34
N ILE A 22 -19.76 14.81 -13.79
CA ILE A 22 -20.44 14.99 -12.52
C ILE A 22 -19.35 15.27 -11.51
N ARG A 23 -19.21 16.55 -11.12
CA ARG A 23 -18.21 16.97 -10.14
C ARG A 23 -18.57 16.29 -8.83
N ARG A 24 -17.84 15.24 -8.49
CA ARG A 24 -17.95 14.61 -7.18
C ARG A 24 -17.25 15.53 -6.19
N GLU A 25 -18.01 16.09 -5.27
CA GLU A 25 -17.44 16.84 -4.16
C GLU A 25 -16.75 15.88 -3.19
N GLN A 26 -15.60 16.28 -2.65
CA GLN A 26 -14.90 15.55 -1.60
C GLN A 26 -14.43 16.57 -0.57
N TYR A 27 -14.71 16.31 0.70
CA TYR A 27 -14.32 17.18 1.81
C TYR A 27 -13.14 16.54 2.54
N VAL A 28 -12.08 17.29 2.78
CA VAL A 28 -10.87 16.78 3.42
C VAL A 28 -10.58 17.57 4.68
N TYR A 29 -10.59 16.87 5.81
CA TYR A 29 -10.23 17.42 7.11
C TYR A 29 -8.80 17.02 7.44
N THR A 30 -7.98 17.98 7.81
CA THR A 30 -6.54 17.78 8.03
C THR A 30 -6.19 18.05 9.49
N TYR A 31 -5.57 17.07 10.14
CA TYR A 31 -5.16 17.15 11.55
C TYR A 31 -3.67 16.93 11.68
N HIS A 32 -3.00 17.82 12.40
CA HIS A 32 -1.58 17.76 12.67
C HIS A 32 -1.34 17.30 14.11
N LEU A 33 -0.48 16.30 14.27
CA LEU A 33 -0.08 15.76 15.56
C LEU A 33 1.44 15.61 15.63
N LEU A 34 1.97 15.64 16.85
CA LEU A 34 3.37 15.33 17.12
C LEU A 34 3.44 14.12 18.04
N ALA A 35 3.99 13.01 17.55
CA ALA A 35 4.11 11.75 18.29
C ALA A 35 5.57 11.31 18.35
N GLY A 36 6.17 11.29 19.54
CA GLY A 36 7.59 10.93 19.70
C GLY A 36 8.53 11.76 18.81
N ALA A 37 8.37 13.09 18.83
CA ALA A 37 9.08 14.04 17.95
C ALA A 37 8.87 13.83 16.43
N THR A 38 7.87 13.03 16.04
CA THR A 38 7.54 12.74 14.64
C THR A 38 6.29 13.52 14.24
N PRO A 39 6.39 14.46 13.28
CA PRO A 39 5.22 15.19 12.77
C PRO A 39 4.33 14.25 11.94
N LEU A 40 3.06 14.15 12.31
CA LEU A 40 2.04 13.34 11.65
C LEU A 40 0.95 14.26 11.10
N GLN A 41 0.49 13.99 9.88
CA GLN A 41 -0.69 14.63 9.30
C GLN A 41 -1.73 13.56 8.98
N PHE A 42 -2.88 13.59 9.63
CA PHE A 42 -4.02 12.73 9.30
C PHE A 42 -4.98 13.48 8.40
N LEU A 43 -5.41 12.82 7.32
CA LEU A 43 -6.39 13.35 6.38
C LEU A 43 -7.63 12.47 6.44
N ILE A 44 -8.77 13.06 6.79
CA ILE A 44 -10.07 12.39 6.79
C ILE A 44 -10.84 12.91 5.59
N SER A 45 -11.06 12.06 4.60
CA SER A 45 -11.85 12.43 3.41
C SER A 45 -13.28 11.93 3.54
N VAL A 46 -14.25 12.80 3.27
CA VAL A 46 -15.69 12.52 3.32
C VAL A 46 -16.26 12.77 1.92
N GLU A 47 -16.79 11.70 1.32
CA GLU A 47 -17.33 11.73 -0.05
C GLU A 47 -18.82 11.36 -0.04
N PRO A 48 -19.75 12.25 -0.48
CA PRO A 48 -21.15 11.89 -0.69
C PRO A 48 -21.29 10.89 -1.82
N HIS A 49 -22.05 9.81 -1.60
CA HIS A 49 -22.30 8.82 -2.65
C HIS A 49 -23.09 9.41 -3.83
N ALA A 50 -23.94 10.40 -3.55
CA ALA A 50 -24.70 11.15 -4.56
C ALA A 50 -23.86 12.23 -5.28
N GLY A 51 -22.58 12.40 -4.93
CA GLY A 51 -21.66 13.37 -5.53
C GLY A 51 -21.84 14.83 -5.05
N LYS A 52 -22.90 15.14 -4.32
CA LYS A 52 -23.21 16.48 -3.77
C LYS A 52 -23.55 16.41 -2.28
N PRO A 53 -23.37 17.49 -1.50
CA PRO A 53 -23.73 17.54 -0.09
C PRO A 53 -25.26 17.49 0.06
N ALA A 54 -25.78 16.34 0.48
CA ALA A 54 -27.19 16.13 0.75
C ALA A 54 -27.35 15.02 1.80
N PRO A 55 -28.42 15.05 2.61
CA PRO A 55 -28.72 13.96 3.53
C PRO A 55 -28.70 12.60 2.81
N GLY A 56 -27.90 11.65 3.31
CA GLY A 56 -27.68 10.40 2.60
C GLY A 56 -26.43 9.65 3.04
N LYS A 57 -25.96 8.72 2.19
CA LYS A 57 -24.77 7.91 2.43
C LYS A 57 -23.49 8.67 2.06
N TYR A 58 -22.49 8.54 2.91
CA TYR A 58 -21.16 9.11 2.74
C TYR A 58 -20.09 8.05 3.01
N THR A 59 -19.03 8.08 2.22
CA THR A 59 -17.84 7.25 2.42
C THR A 59 -16.77 8.08 3.12
N PHE A 60 -16.26 7.57 4.23
CA PHE A 60 -15.16 8.16 4.98
C PHE A 60 -13.90 7.35 4.69
N ARG A 61 -12.78 8.02 4.45
CA ARG A 61 -11.46 7.40 4.31
C ARG A 61 -10.49 8.13 5.21
N LEU A 62 -9.53 7.37 5.74
CA LEU A 62 -8.46 7.90 6.57
C LEU A 62 -7.13 7.69 5.84
N SER A 63 -6.31 8.73 5.79
CA SER A 63 -4.94 8.66 5.31
C SER A 63 -3.99 9.25 6.34
N LEU A 64 -2.76 8.76 6.34
CA LEU A 64 -1.65 9.33 7.07
C LEU A 64 -0.62 9.86 6.07
N ARG A 65 -0.27 11.13 6.21
CA ARG A 65 0.83 11.77 5.51
C ARG A 65 1.94 12.12 6.50
N VAL A 66 3.14 11.65 6.18
CA VAL A 66 4.34 11.87 6.98
C VAL A 66 5.50 12.10 6.04
N ASN A 67 6.15 13.26 6.18
CA ASN A 67 7.32 13.65 5.39
C ASN A 67 7.13 13.45 3.88
N GLY A 68 6.03 14.01 3.36
CA GLY A 68 5.69 13.96 1.94
C GLY A 68 5.16 12.63 1.42
N ILE A 69 5.01 11.62 2.28
CA ILE A 69 4.49 10.30 1.89
C ILE A 69 3.13 10.11 2.54
N GLU A 70 2.10 9.91 1.72
CA GLU A 70 0.75 9.57 2.15
C GLU A 70 0.40 8.11 1.85
N ARG A 71 -0.23 7.46 2.83
CA ARG A 71 -0.83 6.13 2.69
C ARG A 71 -2.21 6.09 3.32
N THR A 72 -3.10 5.29 2.75
CA THR A 72 -4.39 4.98 3.35
C THR A 72 -4.19 4.21 4.65
N LEU A 73 -5.01 4.52 5.66
CA LEU A 73 -5.16 3.78 6.89
C LEU A 73 -6.57 3.19 6.96
N CYS A 74 -6.66 1.97 7.50
CA CYS A 74 -7.91 1.24 7.69
C CYS A 74 -8.69 1.02 6.37
N GLU A 75 -9.76 0.25 6.47
CA GLU A 75 -10.75 0.17 5.39
C GLU A 75 -11.67 1.40 5.42
N PRO A 76 -12.12 1.90 4.26
CA PRO A 76 -13.15 2.93 4.20
C PRO A 76 -14.43 2.50 4.94
N ILE A 77 -15.11 3.45 5.57
CA ILE A 77 -16.39 3.19 6.23
C ILE A 77 -17.51 4.00 5.58
N GLU A 78 -18.74 3.49 5.67
CA GLU A 78 -19.93 4.19 5.19
C GLU A 78 -20.83 4.61 6.35
N LEU A 79 -21.20 5.89 6.38
CA LEU A 79 -22.15 6.44 7.36
C LEU A 79 -23.28 7.17 6.63
N LYS A 80 -24.45 7.22 7.26
CA LYS A 80 -25.56 8.07 6.82
C LYS A 80 -25.50 9.39 7.57
N LEU A 81 -25.37 10.50 6.85
CA LEU A 81 -25.37 11.84 7.41
C LEU A 81 -26.67 12.56 7.06
N SER A 82 -27.21 13.29 8.03
CA SER A 82 -28.30 14.27 7.83
C SER A 82 -27.81 15.71 7.95
N ILE A 83 -26.51 15.89 8.20
CA ILE A 83 -25.85 17.16 8.49
C ILE A 83 -24.90 17.49 7.34
N ASP A 84 -24.68 18.77 7.10
CA ASP A 84 -23.75 19.23 6.08
C ASP A 84 -22.33 18.66 6.38
N PRO A 85 -21.72 17.94 5.43
CA PRO A 85 -20.37 17.39 5.60
C PRO A 85 -19.29 18.44 5.80
N ARG A 86 -19.57 19.75 5.68
CA ARG A 86 -18.67 20.88 5.97
C ARG A 86 -18.68 21.31 7.44
N GLN A 87 -19.64 20.82 8.22
CA GLN A 87 -19.82 21.14 9.64
C GLN A 87 -19.37 20.00 10.56
N LEU A 88 -18.72 18.97 10.01
CA LEU A 88 -18.28 17.83 10.81
C LEU A 88 -17.06 18.23 11.64
N GLU A 89 -17.01 17.73 12.86
CA GLU A 89 -15.87 17.91 13.76
C GLU A 89 -15.29 16.53 14.10
N PHE A 90 -14.01 16.33 13.82
CA PHE A 90 -13.31 15.11 14.24
C PHE A 90 -12.36 15.38 15.40
N ILE A 91 -12.26 14.38 16.27
CA ILE A 91 -11.28 14.30 17.35
C ILE A 91 -10.30 13.19 16.98
N VAL A 92 -9.07 13.57 16.70
CA VAL A 92 -7.99 12.67 16.27
C VAL A 92 -6.91 12.65 17.34
N PHE A 93 -6.61 11.47 17.87
CA PHE A 93 -5.53 11.32 18.84
C PHE A 93 -4.84 9.96 18.70
N VAL A 94 -3.58 9.94 19.12
CA VAL A 94 -2.77 8.74 19.23
C VAL A 94 -2.32 8.57 20.67
N PHE A 95 -2.26 7.33 21.14
CA PHE A 95 -1.60 6.98 22.38
C PHE A 95 -0.39 6.09 22.08
N PRO A 96 0.70 6.20 22.87
CA PRO A 96 1.78 5.24 22.80
C PRO A 96 1.22 3.82 22.92
N GLY A 97 1.65 2.94 22.04
CA GLY A 97 1.30 1.54 22.11
C GLY A 97 1.96 0.86 23.31
N LYS A 98 1.75 -0.45 23.42
CA LYS A 98 2.52 -1.30 24.34
C LYS A 98 4.01 -1.27 23.97
N THR A 99 4.83 -1.96 24.76
CA THR A 99 6.25 -2.19 24.48
C THR A 99 6.48 -2.56 23.01
N SER A 100 7.27 -1.74 22.32
CA SER A 100 7.59 -1.90 20.90
C SER A 100 9.08 -1.93 20.69
N ILE A 101 9.51 -2.63 19.65
CA ILE A 101 10.90 -2.58 19.16
C ILE A 101 10.84 -2.25 17.66
N PRO A 102 11.44 -1.13 17.21
CA PRO A 102 12.15 -0.11 18.00
C PRO A 102 11.24 0.63 19.00
N VAL A 103 11.83 1.17 20.06
CA VAL A 103 11.10 1.94 21.08
C VAL A 103 10.54 3.23 20.48
N GLY A 104 9.36 3.67 20.94
CA GLY A 104 8.74 4.92 20.49
C GLY A 104 8.15 4.89 19.08
N SER A 105 8.02 3.69 18.50
CA SER A 105 7.60 3.51 17.11
C SER A 105 6.18 3.00 16.94
N LEU A 106 5.51 2.55 18.00
CA LEU A 106 4.16 2.01 17.96
C LEU A 106 3.18 2.95 18.65
N TYR A 107 2.10 3.24 17.94
CA TYR A 107 0.99 4.04 18.43
C TYR A 107 -0.33 3.33 18.14
N SER A 108 -1.35 3.73 18.88
CA SER A 108 -2.72 3.36 18.62
C SER A 108 -3.52 4.61 18.34
N LEU A 109 -4.12 4.66 17.14
CA LEU A 109 -4.88 5.77 16.61
C LEU A 109 -6.36 5.61 16.95
N ARG A 110 -7.01 6.72 17.28
CA ARG A 110 -8.46 6.83 17.37
C ARG A 110 -8.94 8.09 16.67
N VAL A 111 -10.02 7.93 15.92
CA VAL A 111 -10.72 9.02 15.25
C VAL A 111 -12.19 8.94 15.65
N TRP A 112 -12.67 10.00 16.27
CA TRP A 112 -14.08 10.16 16.63
C TRP A 112 -14.68 11.30 15.81
N LEU A 113 -15.94 11.16 15.45
CA LEU A 113 -16.78 12.20 14.86
C LEU A 113 -17.70 12.71 15.95
N ARG A 114 -17.58 14.01 16.26
CA ARG A 114 -18.43 14.71 17.21
C ARG A 114 -19.53 15.45 16.46
N VAL A 115 -20.77 15.13 16.78
CA VAL A 115 -21.95 15.68 16.11
C VAL A 115 -23.09 15.82 17.12
N ASN A 116 -23.66 17.02 17.24
CA ASN A 116 -24.83 17.29 18.09
C ASN A 116 -24.70 16.77 19.53
N GLY A 117 -23.49 16.87 20.12
CA GLY A 117 -23.21 16.39 21.48
C GLY A 117 -23.01 14.87 21.62
N ALA A 118 -23.08 14.11 20.52
CA ALA A 118 -22.75 12.69 20.49
C ALA A 118 -21.39 12.45 19.82
N ASP A 119 -20.63 11.50 20.35
CA ASP A 119 -19.32 11.10 19.84
C ASP A 119 -19.39 9.69 19.24
N HIS A 120 -19.04 9.58 17.95
CA HIS A 120 -19.04 8.32 17.20
C HIS A 120 -17.61 7.90 16.88
N ARG A 121 -17.16 6.72 17.28
CA ARG A 121 -15.86 6.20 16.84
C ARG A 121 -15.94 5.80 15.38
N VAL A 122 -15.16 6.47 14.53
CA VAL A 122 -15.15 6.28 13.07
C VAL A 122 -14.01 5.35 12.67
N PHE A 123 -12.80 5.61 13.18
CA PHE A 123 -11.63 4.78 12.89
C PHE A 123 -10.86 4.43 14.16
N GLY A 124 -10.15 3.31 14.11
CA GLY A 124 -9.03 3.06 15.01
C GLY A 124 -8.11 1.97 14.50
N ASP A 125 -6.83 2.15 14.80
CA ASP A 125 -5.76 1.24 14.42
C ASP A 125 -4.83 1.10 15.63
N ASP A 126 -4.58 -0.11 16.09
CA ASP A 126 -3.70 -0.37 17.23
C ASP A 126 -2.25 -0.63 16.80
N GLU A 127 -2.00 -0.70 15.50
CA GLU A 127 -0.70 -0.98 14.90
C GLU A 127 -0.23 0.18 14.00
N LEU A 128 -0.34 1.42 14.49
CA LEU A 128 0.24 2.56 13.80
C LEU A 128 1.75 2.63 14.07
N TRP A 129 2.55 2.09 13.15
CA TRP A 129 4.01 2.07 13.26
C TRP A 129 4.67 3.23 12.52
N VAL A 130 5.16 4.20 13.27
CA VAL A 130 5.82 5.40 12.76
C VAL A 130 6.79 5.95 13.79
N GLY A 131 7.91 6.50 13.36
CA GLY A 131 8.82 7.19 14.26
C GLY A 131 10.01 7.83 13.56
N LYS A 132 10.59 8.84 14.21
CA LYS A 132 11.76 9.56 13.77
C LYS A 132 13.02 8.96 14.40
N ASP A 133 14.06 8.76 13.60
CA ASP A 133 15.40 8.33 14.05
C ASP A 133 15.38 7.10 14.96
N LEU A 134 14.58 6.10 14.57
CA LEU A 134 14.41 4.88 15.34
C LEU A 134 15.70 4.07 15.45
N ASP A 135 16.00 3.57 16.66
CA ASP A 135 17.15 2.69 16.88
C ASP A 135 16.84 1.25 16.46
N PHE A 136 17.10 0.93 15.20
CA PHE A 136 16.97 -0.44 14.69
C PHE A 136 18.06 -1.39 15.21
N ASN A 137 19.19 -0.88 15.74
CA ASN A 137 20.24 -1.74 16.30
C ASN A 137 19.80 -2.41 17.62
N SER A 138 18.78 -1.86 18.29
CA SER A 138 18.13 -2.49 19.45
C SER A 138 17.43 -3.83 19.14
N ILE A 139 17.24 -4.18 17.86
CA ILE A 139 16.60 -5.44 17.46
C ILE A 139 17.64 -6.56 17.47
N ALA A 140 17.59 -7.39 18.51
CA ALA A 140 18.43 -8.57 18.62
C ALA A 140 18.28 -9.51 17.41
N ASP A 141 19.41 -10.06 16.96
CA ASP A 141 19.51 -11.06 15.89
C ASP A 141 18.97 -10.60 14.51
N ALA A 142 18.72 -9.30 14.33
CA ALA A 142 18.23 -8.77 13.07
C ALA A 142 19.28 -8.84 11.96
N SER A 143 18.89 -9.41 10.83
CA SER A 143 19.64 -9.37 9.58
C SER A 143 19.07 -8.27 8.68
N PHE A 144 19.85 -7.22 8.45
CA PHE A 144 19.44 -6.07 7.64
C PHE A 144 19.84 -6.22 6.18
N PHE A 145 18.92 -5.84 5.30
CA PHE A 145 19.12 -5.89 3.86
C PHE A 145 19.66 -4.55 3.36
N ARG A 146 20.73 -4.60 2.58
CA ARG A 146 21.42 -3.41 2.08
C ARG A 146 20.94 -3.08 0.69
N LEU A 147 20.58 -1.82 0.47
CA LEU A 147 20.32 -1.29 -0.87
C LEU A 147 21.58 -1.44 -1.72
N LYS A 148 21.44 -2.07 -2.89
CA LYS A 148 22.54 -2.33 -3.84
C LYS A 148 22.40 -1.55 -5.11
N ASN A 149 21.18 -1.43 -5.62
CA ASN A 149 20.91 -0.74 -6.87
C ASN A 149 19.60 0.02 -6.79
N VAL A 150 19.55 1.18 -7.43
CA VAL A 150 18.37 2.01 -7.62
C VAL A 150 18.26 2.30 -9.11
N ASP A 151 17.15 1.88 -9.71
CA ASP A 151 16.81 2.16 -11.10
C ASP A 151 15.56 3.07 -11.13
N SER A 152 15.14 3.46 -12.33
CA SER A 152 13.95 4.25 -12.63
C SER A 152 12.64 3.71 -12.04
N LYS A 153 12.51 2.39 -11.90
CA LYS A 153 11.29 1.72 -11.40
C LYS A 153 11.54 0.66 -10.35
N THR A 154 12.81 0.45 -9.94
CA THR A 154 13.16 -0.63 -9.03
C THR A 154 14.21 -0.23 -8.01
N GLN A 155 14.17 -0.86 -6.84
CA GLN A 155 15.24 -0.85 -5.85
C GLN A 155 15.56 -2.29 -5.43
N ILE A 156 16.84 -2.63 -5.45
CA ILE A 156 17.32 -3.99 -5.17
C ILE A 156 18.07 -4.00 -3.84
N TYR A 157 17.68 -4.91 -2.95
CA TYR A 157 18.23 -5.06 -1.62
C TYR A 157 18.77 -6.48 -1.43
N HIS A 158 20.00 -6.61 -0.95
CA HIS A 158 20.62 -7.91 -0.67
C HIS A 158 20.82 -8.11 0.82
N GLY A 159 20.59 -9.32 1.30
CA GLY A 159 20.85 -9.69 2.69
C GLY A 159 20.74 -11.19 2.89
N PHE A 160 20.88 -11.62 4.14
CA PHE A 160 20.81 -13.04 4.48
C PHE A 160 19.57 -13.36 5.32
N CYS A 161 18.91 -14.48 5.04
CA CYS A 161 17.91 -15.10 5.89
C CYS A 161 18.30 -16.56 6.10
N GLY A 162 18.57 -16.98 7.35
CA GLY A 162 18.87 -18.39 7.62
C GLY A 162 20.06 -18.91 6.81
N ARG A 163 21.11 -18.08 6.66
CA ARG A 163 22.31 -18.32 5.83
C ARG A 163 22.06 -18.32 4.31
N ALA A 164 20.81 -18.14 3.85
CA ALA A 164 20.50 -17.99 2.43
C ALA A 164 20.66 -16.53 2.01
N LEU A 165 21.35 -16.28 0.89
CA LEU A 165 21.45 -14.95 0.27
C LEU A 165 20.13 -14.65 -0.44
N VAL A 166 19.34 -13.71 0.09
CA VAL A 166 18.04 -13.32 -0.47
C VAL A 166 18.15 -11.94 -1.08
N THR A 167 17.58 -11.79 -2.27
CA THR A 167 17.44 -10.52 -2.97
C THR A 167 15.98 -10.06 -2.86
N PHE A 168 15.74 -8.89 -2.27
CA PHE A 168 14.43 -8.23 -2.33
C PHE A 168 14.42 -7.19 -3.44
N ILE A 169 13.37 -7.18 -4.24
CA ILE A 169 13.20 -6.29 -5.38
C ILE A 169 11.91 -5.51 -5.17
N VAL A 170 12.04 -4.24 -4.81
CA VAL A 170 10.92 -3.30 -4.72
C VAL A 170 10.69 -2.72 -6.11
N ARG A 171 9.46 -2.74 -6.59
CA ARG A 171 9.06 -2.15 -7.88
C ARG A 171 7.96 -1.13 -7.64
N TRP A 172 7.88 -0.10 -8.48
CA TRP A 172 6.76 0.84 -8.46
C TRP A 172 6.28 1.22 -9.85
N ASN A 173 4.97 1.46 -9.95
CA ASN A 173 4.31 1.94 -11.15
C ASN A 173 3.51 3.20 -10.82
N ARG A 174 3.68 4.26 -11.61
CA ARG A 174 2.91 5.51 -11.45
C ARG A 174 1.47 5.28 -11.90
N MET A 175 0.51 5.63 -11.05
CA MET A 175 -0.94 5.57 -11.34
C MET A 175 -1.52 6.92 -11.76
N GLY A 176 -0.81 8.03 -11.50
CA GLY A 176 -1.24 9.41 -11.79
C GLY A 176 -1.33 10.25 -10.52
N ASN A 177 -1.33 11.59 -10.63
CA ASN A 177 -1.40 12.53 -9.49
C ASN A 177 -0.48 12.16 -8.32
N ASP A 178 0.76 11.78 -8.66
CA ASP A 178 1.80 11.36 -7.71
C ASP A 178 1.44 10.17 -6.82
N PHE A 179 0.44 9.38 -7.25
CA PHE A 179 0.17 8.04 -6.74
C PHE A 179 1.03 7.01 -7.44
N TYR A 180 1.57 6.10 -6.65
CA TYR A 180 2.40 4.99 -7.05
C TYR A 180 1.89 3.71 -6.40
N ARG A 181 1.86 2.63 -7.19
CA ARG A 181 1.61 1.27 -6.73
C ARG A 181 2.94 0.56 -6.59
N TYR A 182 3.26 0.12 -5.38
CA TYR A 182 4.46 -0.60 -5.03
C TYR A 182 4.20 -2.11 -4.91
N SER A 183 5.15 -2.89 -5.38
CA SER A 183 5.25 -4.33 -5.13
C SER A 183 6.60 -4.68 -4.54
N LEU A 184 6.67 -5.79 -3.83
CA LEU A 184 7.91 -6.38 -3.37
C LEU A 184 7.94 -7.87 -3.67
N ASP A 185 9.00 -8.26 -4.35
CA ASP A 185 9.32 -9.65 -4.63
C ASP A 185 10.61 -10.05 -3.91
N TYR A 186 10.75 -11.33 -3.61
CA TYR A 186 12.02 -11.90 -3.19
C TYR A 186 12.52 -12.90 -4.23
N GLU A 187 13.83 -13.06 -4.31
CA GLU A 187 14.52 -14.03 -5.17
C GLU A 187 15.63 -14.71 -4.39
N LEU A 188 15.70 -16.04 -4.52
CA LEU A 188 16.71 -16.90 -3.92
C LEU A 188 16.97 -18.09 -4.84
N ASN A 189 18.19 -18.20 -5.37
CA ASN A 189 18.65 -19.35 -6.18
C ASN A 189 17.67 -19.75 -7.31
N GLY A 190 17.11 -18.78 -8.04
CA GLY A 190 16.17 -19.02 -9.14
C GLY A 190 14.71 -19.26 -8.73
N VAL A 191 14.40 -19.26 -7.43
CA VAL A 191 13.03 -19.27 -6.91
C VAL A 191 12.67 -17.86 -6.47
N SER A 192 11.55 -17.36 -6.96
CA SER A 192 11.01 -16.07 -6.56
C SER A 192 9.59 -16.19 -6.01
N GLY A 193 9.20 -15.19 -5.23
CA GLY A 193 7.84 -15.07 -4.72
C GLY A 193 7.48 -13.62 -4.45
N ASN A 194 6.20 -13.32 -4.59
CA ASN A 194 5.66 -12.00 -4.26
C ASN A 194 5.31 -11.94 -2.77
N LEU A 195 5.72 -10.85 -2.11
CA LEU A 195 5.36 -10.57 -0.72
C LEU A 195 4.13 -9.67 -0.62
N PHE A 196 4.05 -8.67 -1.49
CA PHE A 196 2.87 -7.86 -1.72
C PHE A 196 2.95 -7.20 -3.10
N ASP A 197 1.80 -6.81 -3.66
CA ASP A 197 1.71 -6.24 -5.01
C ASP A 197 0.84 -4.97 -5.11
N ASP A 198 0.13 -4.56 -4.06
CA ASP A 198 -0.84 -3.45 -4.12
C ASP A 198 -0.65 -2.40 -3.01
N LEU A 199 0.60 -2.11 -2.62
CA LEU A 199 0.85 -1.00 -1.69
C LEU A 199 0.74 0.34 -2.44
N LYS A 200 -0.34 1.08 -2.19
CA LYS A 200 -0.59 2.39 -2.80
C LYS A 200 -0.06 3.51 -1.92
N LEU A 201 0.83 4.32 -2.45
CA LEU A 201 1.40 5.49 -1.79
C LEU A 201 1.25 6.72 -2.68
N ARG A 202 0.95 7.86 -2.09
CA ARG A 202 1.13 9.17 -2.74
C ARG A 202 2.44 9.78 -2.23
N ILE A 203 3.32 10.16 -3.15
CA ILE A 203 4.67 10.63 -2.82
C ILE A 203 4.85 12.02 -3.40
N ASP A 204 5.13 12.99 -2.53
CA ASP A 204 5.46 14.35 -2.92
C ASP A 204 6.91 14.40 -3.42
N GLY A 205 7.10 14.17 -4.72
CA GLY A 205 8.40 14.24 -5.37
C GLY A 205 8.82 12.94 -6.03
N ASP A 206 10.12 12.68 -6.07
CA ASP A 206 10.67 11.53 -6.78
C ASP A 206 10.56 10.24 -5.94
N PRO A 207 9.85 9.19 -6.40
CA PRO A 207 9.72 7.92 -5.67
C PRO A 207 11.06 7.23 -5.39
N ARG A 208 12.12 7.54 -6.14
CA ARG A 208 13.47 6.99 -5.93
C ARG A 208 14.11 7.46 -4.63
N THR A 209 13.67 8.60 -4.08
CA THR A 209 14.15 9.16 -2.80
C THR A 209 13.58 8.42 -1.59
N THR A 210 12.45 7.73 -1.78
CA THR A 210 11.86 6.88 -0.75
C THR A 210 12.57 5.54 -0.77
N THR A 211 13.28 5.23 0.32
CA THR A 211 14.01 3.97 0.47
C THR A 211 13.32 3.07 1.47
N PHE A 212 13.76 1.82 1.56
CA PHE A 212 13.16 0.81 2.42
C PHE A 212 14.21 0.28 3.40
N LEU A 213 13.84 0.20 4.67
CA LEU A 213 14.57 -0.56 5.66
C LEU A 213 13.87 -1.92 5.80
N ILE A 214 14.57 -2.96 5.34
CA ILE A 214 14.09 -4.34 5.38
C ILE A 214 14.99 -5.10 6.33
N TYR A 215 14.39 -5.83 7.27
CA TYR A 215 15.12 -6.74 8.14
C TYR A 215 14.34 -8.01 8.41
N SER A 216 15.10 -9.09 8.65
CA SER A 216 14.58 -10.36 9.13
C SER A 216 15.09 -10.65 10.53
N VAL A 217 14.28 -11.33 11.34
CA VAL A 217 14.67 -11.86 12.66
C VAL A 217 14.38 -13.36 12.65
N PRO A 218 15.36 -14.23 12.95
CA PRO A 218 15.13 -15.66 13.00
C PRO A 218 14.08 -16.01 14.06
N ILE A 219 13.26 -17.02 13.80
CA ILE A 219 12.37 -17.60 14.81
C ILE A 219 12.66 -19.08 15.00
N ASN A 220 12.31 -19.58 16.17
CA ASN A 220 12.40 -21.01 16.45
C ASN A 220 11.56 -21.77 15.43
N SER A 221 12.21 -22.65 14.68
CA SER A 221 11.60 -23.42 13.60
C SER A 221 12.22 -24.81 13.52
N GLN A 222 11.47 -25.72 12.89
CA GLN A 222 11.93 -27.06 12.55
C GLN A 222 11.79 -27.22 11.02
N PRO A 223 12.90 -27.36 10.27
CA PRO A 223 14.30 -27.33 10.71
C PRO A 223 14.76 -25.93 11.17
N ALA A 224 15.86 -25.89 11.93
CA ALA A 224 16.41 -24.64 12.47
C ALA A 224 16.88 -23.68 11.36
N GLY A 225 16.63 -22.39 11.56
CA GLY A 225 17.00 -21.33 10.60
C GLY A 225 16.10 -21.25 9.36
N ALA A 226 15.00 -22.00 9.32
CA ALA A 226 14.09 -22.02 8.18
C ALA A 226 13.01 -20.93 8.24
N SER A 227 12.65 -20.41 9.42
CA SER A 227 11.58 -19.42 9.55
C SER A 227 12.10 -18.10 10.12
N HIS A 228 11.54 -17.00 9.64
CA HIS A 228 11.94 -15.64 9.97
C HIS A 228 10.72 -14.73 10.09
N ARG A 229 10.80 -13.75 10.98
CA ARG A 229 9.95 -12.55 10.93
C ARG A 229 10.56 -11.59 9.94
N LEU A 230 9.79 -11.12 8.98
CA LEU A 230 10.23 -10.10 8.03
C LEU A 230 9.44 -8.81 8.29
N ARG A 231 10.16 -7.68 8.30
CA ARG A 231 9.61 -6.36 8.57
C ARG A 231 10.13 -5.38 7.53
N ILE A 232 9.22 -4.54 7.04
CA ILE A 232 9.52 -3.58 5.98
C ILE A 232 9.02 -2.21 6.41
N TRP A 233 9.96 -1.28 6.41
CA TRP A 233 9.74 0.11 6.75
C TRP A 233 10.06 0.98 5.56
N LEU A 234 9.20 1.95 5.26
CA LEU A 234 9.57 3.10 4.46
C LEU A 234 10.51 3.97 5.27
N LYS A 235 11.54 4.49 4.63
CA LYS A 235 12.54 5.42 5.17
C LYS A 235 12.57 6.65 4.28
N SER A 236 12.22 7.81 4.83
CA SER A 236 12.26 9.10 4.14
C SER A 236 13.11 10.11 4.91
N LEU A 237 13.93 10.86 4.18
CA LEU A 237 14.80 11.91 4.74
C LEU A 237 13.97 13.13 5.12
N VAL A 238 14.09 13.60 6.36
CA VAL A 238 13.42 14.81 6.84
C VAL A 238 13.93 16.00 6.02
N ASN A 239 13.04 16.66 5.31
CA ASN A 239 13.40 17.88 4.58
C ASN A 239 13.48 19.06 5.57
N LEU A 240 14.68 19.36 6.07
CA LEU A 240 14.92 20.46 7.00
C LEU A 240 14.78 21.85 6.35
N GLY A 241 14.72 21.94 5.02
CA GLY A 241 14.68 23.20 4.28
C GLY A 241 13.35 23.98 4.35
N ASN A 242 12.29 23.37 4.89
CA ASN A 242 10.96 23.98 5.03
C ASN A 242 10.58 24.32 6.49
N ILE A 243 11.51 24.16 7.44
CA ILE A 243 11.26 24.52 8.84
C ILE A 243 11.61 25.99 9.01
N ASP A 244 10.65 26.79 9.49
CA ASP A 244 10.86 28.19 9.84
C ASP A 244 12.10 28.31 10.76
N PRO A 245 13.14 29.07 10.37
CA PRO A 245 14.39 29.16 11.12
C PRO A 245 14.19 29.67 12.55
N SER A 246 13.05 30.29 12.87
CA SER A 246 12.69 30.70 14.24
C SER A 246 12.30 29.53 15.18
N THR A 247 12.01 28.35 14.63
CA THR A 247 11.58 27.15 15.38
C THR A 247 12.50 25.94 15.22
N ALA A 248 13.49 26.04 14.33
CA ALA A 248 14.42 24.96 14.04
C ALA A 248 15.53 24.89 15.12
N VAL A 249 15.38 23.99 16.09
CA VAL A 249 16.50 23.55 16.92
C VAL A 249 17.47 22.80 16.00
N SER A 250 18.63 23.40 15.70
CA SER A 250 19.67 22.77 14.90
C SER A 250 20.17 21.52 15.63
N LEU A 251 19.75 20.34 15.18
CA LEU A 251 20.24 19.08 15.71
C LEU A 251 21.64 18.79 15.13
N PRO A 252 22.55 18.18 15.90
CA PRO A 252 23.95 17.96 15.51
C PRO A 252 24.14 16.86 14.45
N PHE A 253 23.06 16.21 14.00
CA PHE A 253 23.09 15.23 12.91
C PHE A 253 22.42 15.86 11.68
N ASN A 254 23.18 16.04 10.61
CA ASN A 254 22.71 16.71 9.39
C ASN A 254 21.58 15.95 8.68
N ASP A 255 21.46 14.63 8.92
CA ASP A 255 20.42 13.79 8.34
C ASP A 255 19.54 13.19 9.43
N SER A 256 18.23 13.37 9.30
CA SER A 256 17.21 12.75 10.15
C SER A 256 16.21 12.02 9.27
N TYR A 257 15.72 10.87 9.70
CA TYR A 257 14.82 10.03 8.91
C TYR A 257 13.53 9.74 9.67
N ILE A 258 12.43 9.73 8.92
CA ILE A 258 11.16 9.19 9.43
C ILE A 258 10.93 7.82 8.82
N TYR A 259 10.52 6.92 9.69
CA TYR A 259 10.24 5.53 9.38
C TYR A 259 8.75 5.25 9.52
N GLN A 260 8.18 4.53 8.56
CA GLN A 260 6.80 4.04 8.62
C GLN A 260 6.77 2.56 8.29
N ARG A 261 6.25 1.71 9.17
CA ARG A 261 6.14 0.28 8.85
C ARG A 261 4.97 0.08 7.90
N ILE A 262 5.24 -0.52 6.75
CA ILE A 262 4.25 -0.72 5.69
C ILE A 262 3.83 -2.18 5.54
N TRP A 263 4.68 -3.11 5.95
CA TRP A 263 4.41 -4.52 5.78
C TRP A 263 5.18 -5.37 6.79
N LYS A 264 4.57 -6.49 7.18
CA LYS A 264 5.17 -7.48 8.07
C LYS A 264 4.68 -8.89 7.70
N THR A 265 5.51 -9.88 7.95
CA THR A 265 5.07 -11.28 8.06
C THR A 265 5.89 -12.00 9.12
N ASP A 266 5.27 -12.97 9.78
CA ASP A 266 5.92 -13.89 10.73
C ASP A 266 6.06 -15.30 10.17
N SER A 267 5.69 -15.50 8.90
CA SER A 267 5.66 -16.79 8.23
C SER A 267 6.64 -16.88 7.06
N PHE A 268 7.65 -16.00 7.00
CA PHE A 268 8.65 -16.04 5.93
C PHE A 268 9.57 -17.25 6.12
N LYS A 269 9.48 -18.23 5.21
CA LYS A 269 10.20 -19.50 5.30
C LYS A 269 11.25 -19.64 4.21
N VAL A 270 12.51 -19.42 4.56
CA VAL A 270 13.67 -19.62 3.70
C VAL A 270 14.88 -20.00 4.55
N GLY A 271 15.81 -20.75 3.99
CA GLY A 271 17.08 -21.03 4.66
C GLY A 271 18.01 -21.82 3.76
N ALA A 272 19.31 -21.69 4.00
CA ALA A 272 20.33 -22.44 3.28
C ALA A 272 20.86 -23.58 4.16
N ARG A 273 21.11 -24.72 3.51
CA ARG A 273 21.68 -25.91 4.15
C ARG A 273 20.91 -26.32 5.41
N LEU A 274 19.59 -26.39 5.30
CA LEU A 274 18.71 -26.82 6.38
C LEU A 274 19.03 -28.29 6.70
N ASP A 275 19.25 -28.59 7.97
CA ASP A 275 19.56 -29.94 8.41
C ASP A 275 18.26 -30.70 8.74
N PHE A 276 17.71 -31.36 7.71
CA PHE A 276 16.53 -32.20 7.88
C PHE A 276 16.82 -33.49 8.65
N ASN A 277 18.08 -33.95 8.68
CA ASN A 277 18.47 -35.17 9.41
C ASN A 277 18.41 -34.95 10.93
N SER A 278 18.64 -33.72 11.39
CA SER A 278 18.54 -33.34 12.81
C SER A 278 17.11 -33.40 13.39
N LEU A 279 16.08 -33.55 12.55
CA LEU A 279 14.67 -33.61 12.99
C LEU A 279 14.31 -34.92 13.70
N GLY A 280 15.20 -35.92 13.65
CA GLY A 280 15.09 -37.17 14.39
C GLY A 280 14.08 -38.17 13.82
N ASN A 281 14.00 -39.34 14.45
CA ASN A 281 13.31 -40.53 13.93
C ASN A 281 11.77 -40.42 13.92
N LYS A 282 11.21 -39.34 14.46
CA LYS A 282 9.75 -39.07 14.43
C LYS A 282 9.31 -38.40 13.13
N MET A 283 10.24 -37.93 12.31
CA MET A 283 9.93 -37.35 11.01
C MET A 283 9.55 -38.45 10.01
N ILE A 284 8.39 -38.29 9.38
CA ILE A 284 7.99 -39.08 8.22
C ILE A 284 8.30 -38.25 6.98
N MET A 285 9.30 -38.67 6.19
CA MET A 285 9.63 -38.02 4.92
C MET A 285 8.96 -38.74 3.76
N GLY A 286 8.45 -37.95 2.81
CA GLY A 286 8.09 -38.48 1.50
C GLY A 286 9.34 -38.93 0.75
N PHE A 287 9.23 -40.04 0.05
CA PHE A 287 10.24 -40.47 -0.93
C PHE A 287 9.72 -40.17 -2.33
N SER A 288 10.62 -39.81 -3.23
CA SER A 288 10.27 -39.64 -4.64
C SER A 288 9.99 -41.00 -5.26
N SER A 289 8.86 -41.13 -5.98
CA SER A 289 8.51 -42.33 -6.75
C SER A 289 9.05 -42.30 -8.19
N GLY A 290 9.88 -41.32 -8.54
CA GLY A 290 10.41 -41.12 -9.90
C GLY A 290 10.69 -39.65 -10.22
N GLY A 291 11.21 -39.40 -11.43
CA GLY A 291 11.41 -38.04 -11.94
C GLY A 291 10.09 -37.26 -12.13
N PRO A 292 10.17 -35.94 -12.30
CA PRO A 292 8.98 -35.13 -12.57
C PRO A 292 8.29 -35.59 -13.86
N GLN A 293 6.97 -35.76 -13.82
CA GLN A 293 6.15 -36.03 -15.00
C GLN A 293 5.58 -34.74 -15.56
N THR A 294 5.79 -34.49 -16.86
CA THR A 294 5.16 -33.36 -17.56
C THR A 294 3.76 -33.75 -17.98
N ILE A 295 2.73 -33.22 -17.31
CA ILE A 295 1.33 -33.43 -17.67
C ILE A 295 0.88 -32.29 -18.57
N ILE A 296 0.75 -32.55 -19.87
CA ILE A 296 0.15 -31.61 -20.82
C ILE A 296 -1.38 -31.71 -20.67
N ARG A 297 -2.00 -30.70 -20.05
CA ARG A 297 -3.45 -30.58 -20.04
C ARG A 297 -3.89 -29.94 -21.34
N SER A 298 -4.79 -30.60 -22.08
CA SER A 298 -5.48 -29.95 -23.19
C SER A 298 -6.23 -28.72 -22.65
N SER A 299 -6.19 -27.62 -23.40
CA SER A 299 -6.94 -26.41 -23.06
C SER A 299 -8.41 -26.76 -22.85
N PRO A 300 -9.10 -26.14 -21.86
CA PRO A 300 -10.54 -26.28 -21.76
C PRO A 300 -11.18 -25.93 -23.11
N PRO A 301 -12.24 -26.65 -23.53
CA PRO A 301 -12.95 -26.31 -24.76
C PRO A 301 -13.36 -24.83 -24.68
N PRO A 302 -13.24 -24.08 -25.79
CA PRO A 302 -13.69 -22.69 -25.81
C PRO A 302 -15.15 -22.63 -25.37
N ASP A 303 -15.47 -21.63 -24.55
CA ASP A 303 -16.86 -21.40 -24.13
C ASP A 303 -17.76 -21.44 -25.36
N PRO A 304 -18.90 -22.17 -25.32
CA PRO A 304 -19.84 -22.15 -26.43
C PRO A 304 -20.20 -20.69 -26.71
N PRO A 305 -20.22 -20.26 -27.98
CA PRO A 305 -20.52 -18.87 -28.31
C PRO A 305 -21.83 -18.47 -27.63
N LEU A 306 -21.78 -17.37 -26.87
CA LEU A 306 -22.96 -16.74 -26.30
C LEU A 306 -24.00 -16.62 -27.42
N ARG A 307 -25.07 -17.42 -27.33
CA ARG A 307 -26.15 -17.40 -28.31
C ARG A 307 -26.67 -15.96 -28.36
N SER A 308 -26.50 -15.32 -29.50
CA SER A 308 -27.07 -14.01 -29.73
C SER A 308 -28.58 -14.08 -29.51
N PRO A 309 -29.19 -13.14 -28.75
CA PRO A 309 -30.64 -13.10 -28.54
C PRO A 309 -31.45 -12.93 -29.85
N TYR A 310 -30.78 -12.71 -30.99
CA TYR A 310 -31.41 -12.69 -32.30
C TYR A 310 -31.67 -14.09 -32.90
N GLN A 311 -31.03 -15.16 -32.43
CA GLN A 311 -31.30 -16.52 -32.91
C GLN A 311 -32.53 -17.18 -32.26
N GLU A 312 -33.00 -16.66 -31.13
CA GLU A 312 -34.16 -17.21 -30.41
C GLU A 312 -35.50 -16.75 -31.00
N LYS A 313 -35.53 -15.61 -31.70
CA LYS A 313 -36.74 -15.13 -32.39
C LYS A 313 -37.04 -15.83 -33.72
N ALA A 314 -36.10 -16.55 -34.31
CA ALA A 314 -36.30 -17.25 -35.59
C ALA A 314 -36.95 -18.64 -35.45
N ARG A 315 -37.12 -19.16 -34.23
CA ARG A 315 -37.72 -20.48 -33.98
C ARG A 315 -39.17 -20.45 -33.47
N ILE A 316 -39.70 -19.29 -33.10
CA ILE A 316 -41.08 -19.14 -32.58
C ILE A 316 -42.08 -18.82 -33.71
N GLY A 317 -41.63 -18.74 -34.98
CA GLY A 317 -42.46 -18.35 -36.13
C GLY A 317 -42.97 -19.48 -37.01
N TYR A 318 -42.94 -20.74 -36.57
CA TYR A 318 -43.56 -21.86 -37.28
C TYR A 318 -44.07 -22.90 -36.28
N GLN A 319 -45.22 -22.63 -35.68
CA GLN A 319 -46.23 -23.60 -35.28
C GLN A 319 -47.58 -22.89 -35.25
#